data_AF-A0A2S9Q2H9-F1
#
_entry.id   AF-A0A2S9Q2H9-F1
#
_cell.length_a   1.000
_cell.length_b   1.000
_cell.length_c   1.000
_cell.angle_alpha   90.00
_cell.angle_beta   90.00
_cell.angle_gamma   90.00
#
_symmetry.space_group_name_H-M   'P 1'
#
loop_
_entity.id
_entity.type
_entity.pdbx_description
1 polymer ?
#
loop_
_entity_poly.entity_id
_entity_poly.type
_entity_poly.pdbx_seq_one_letter_code
_entity_poly.pdbx_strand_id
1 'polypeptide(L)'
;MAETTIAPTGAAADEQSPGSLITLDGQIQWAGLLMGPGTPYQIDRSGLTGWDDLPTLDTGDVPRPDQHGSWPGAVWAQPRLVGATVWLVPPTAGDSLATTAAFRAATGPEGGERWLAVRLHGETLAVRARVSRRVVPQDRSYVRQGLAKASLQWTATDPRRFGPVLRQGGTVLPVAEAGLVFDGEAGSGLQWPLEWGADGVSGGFTAVNEGGAPTHPVIEFRGPVRQPALIRLDDGSRLQYDLVLGAGEVLTVDTESGTVVLNGTASRLYTAMPLSVPEQLFRLEPGESALAFRSDDTTPDPRASVTVRWRDAHW
;
A
#
# COMPACT_ATOMS: atom_id res chain seq x y z
N MET A 1 20.82 27.87 -27.34
CA MET A 1 21.05 26.66 -26.53
C MET A 1 19.80 26.46 -25.72
N ALA A 2 18.93 25.54 -26.16
CA ALA A 2 17.65 25.28 -25.53
C ALA A 2 17.85 24.12 -24.55
N GLU A 3 17.63 24.39 -23.28
CA GLU A 3 17.76 23.45 -22.19
C GLU A 3 16.48 22.61 -22.15
N THR A 4 16.57 21.38 -22.65
CA THR A 4 15.48 20.40 -22.58
C THR A 4 15.34 19.94 -21.13
N THR A 5 14.35 20.50 -20.43
CA THR A 5 13.92 20.00 -19.12
C THR A 5 13.43 18.55 -19.27
N ILE A 6 14.24 17.61 -18.78
CA ILE A 6 13.85 16.21 -18.61
C ILE A 6 12.92 16.16 -17.40
N ALA A 7 11.63 15.95 -17.65
CA ALA A 7 10.67 15.60 -16.61
C ALA A 7 11.09 14.24 -15.99
N PRO A 8 10.94 14.03 -14.67
CA PRO A 8 11.16 12.72 -14.08
C PRO A 8 10.09 11.74 -14.58
N THR A 9 10.49 10.89 -15.52
CA THR A 9 9.73 9.72 -15.97
C THR A 9 9.65 8.72 -14.82
N GLY A 10 8.45 8.39 -14.33
CA GLY A 10 8.30 7.29 -13.38
C GLY A 10 7.00 7.19 -12.57
N ALA A 11 5.87 7.70 -13.04
CA ALA A 11 4.57 7.27 -12.52
C ALA A 11 3.93 6.35 -13.57
N ALA A 12 3.76 5.08 -13.20
CA ALA A 12 3.27 4.01 -14.06
C ALA A 12 1.88 4.31 -14.62
N ALA A 13 1.80 4.69 -15.90
CA ALA A 13 0.53 4.96 -16.59
C ALA A 13 -0.27 3.70 -16.96
N ASP A 14 0.10 2.51 -16.46
CA ASP A 14 -0.54 1.23 -16.83
C ASP A 14 -0.54 0.18 -15.69
N GLU A 15 -0.40 0.62 -14.43
CA GLU A 15 -0.45 -0.31 -13.31
C GLU A 15 -1.90 -0.62 -12.91
N GLN A 16 -2.40 -1.74 -13.41
CA GLN A 16 -3.69 -2.29 -13.02
C GLN A 16 -3.73 -2.60 -11.52
N SER A 17 -4.89 -2.37 -10.91
CA SER A 17 -5.11 -2.70 -9.50
C SER A 17 -4.85 -4.19 -9.23
N PRO A 18 -4.22 -4.55 -8.09
CA PRO A 18 -3.93 -5.93 -7.76
C PRO A 18 -5.20 -6.79 -7.74
N GLY A 19 -5.18 -7.92 -8.43
CA GLY A 19 -6.30 -8.88 -8.47
C GLY A 19 -7.47 -8.48 -9.38
N SER A 20 -7.41 -7.34 -10.07
CA SER A 20 -8.48 -6.86 -10.97
C SER A 20 -8.80 -7.79 -12.14
N LEU A 21 -7.86 -8.63 -12.58
CA LEU A 21 -8.07 -9.61 -13.65
C LEU A 21 -8.53 -10.98 -13.12
N ILE A 22 -8.46 -11.19 -11.81
CA ILE A 22 -8.73 -12.49 -11.20
C ILE A 22 -10.23 -12.70 -11.05
N THR A 23 -10.70 -13.86 -11.53
CA THR A 23 -12.11 -14.27 -11.50
C THR A 23 -12.31 -15.66 -10.89
N LEU A 24 -11.27 -16.49 -10.84
CA LEU A 24 -11.31 -17.87 -10.36
C LEU A 24 -10.16 -18.15 -9.39
N ASP A 25 -10.36 -19.12 -8.50
CA ASP A 25 -9.29 -19.64 -7.65
C ASP A 25 -8.23 -20.36 -8.49
N GLY A 26 -6.97 -20.24 -8.07
CA GLY A 26 -5.81 -20.76 -8.81
C GLY A 26 -5.33 -19.84 -9.93
N GLN A 27 -5.93 -18.65 -10.08
CA GLN A 27 -5.43 -17.62 -10.99
C GLN A 27 -4.37 -16.73 -10.32
N ILE A 28 -3.45 -16.26 -11.15
CA ILE A 28 -2.37 -15.35 -10.81
C ILE A 28 -2.43 -14.18 -11.79
N GLN A 29 -2.46 -12.96 -11.28
CA GLN A 29 -2.26 -11.77 -12.06
C GLN A 29 -0.84 -11.24 -11.84
N TRP A 30 -0.06 -11.17 -12.92
CA TRP A 30 1.22 -10.47 -12.95
C TRP A 30 1.05 -9.20 -13.79
N ALA A 31 0.94 -8.06 -13.13
CA ALA A 31 0.60 -6.79 -13.76
C ALA A 31 -0.63 -6.90 -14.68
N GLY A 32 -0.45 -6.79 -16.01
CA GLY A 32 -1.52 -6.94 -17.00
C GLY A 32 -1.71 -8.36 -17.56
N LEU A 33 -0.95 -9.34 -17.07
CA LEU A 33 -1.01 -10.74 -17.53
C LEU A 33 -1.78 -11.60 -16.52
N LEU A 34 -2.86 -12.23 -16.96
CA LEU A 34 -3.57 -13.27 -16.19
C LEU A 34 -3.06 -14.66 -16.56
N MET A 35 -2.74 -15.46 -15.54
CA MET A 35 -2.34 -16.87 -15.64
C MET A 35 -3.27 -17.73 -14.77
N GLY A 36 -3.41 -19.00 -15.11
CA GLY A 36 -4.24 -19.98 -14.42
C GLY A 36 -5.44 -20.46 -15.24
N PRO A 37 -6.44 -21.09 -14.59
CA PRO A 37 -7.60 -21.66 -15.25
C PRO A 37 -8.29 -20.67 -16.20
N GLY A 38 -8.65 -21.14 -17.39
CA GLY A 38 -9.32 -20.33 -18.43
C GLY A 38 -8.39 -19.44 -19.27
N THR A 39 -7.07 -19.51 -19.09
CA THR A 39 -6.09 -18.74 -19.87
C THR A 39 -5.19 -19.67 -20.71
N PRO A 40 -4.45 -19.17 -21.71
CA PRO A 40 -3.41 -19.97 -22.37
C PRO A 40 -2.17 -20.21 -21.48
N TYR A 41 -2.16 -19.74 -20.23
CA TYR A 41 -1.03 -19.83 -19.30
C TYR A 41 -1.45 -20.65 -18.06
N GLN A 42 -1.46 -21.97 -18.18
CA GLN A 42 -1.91 -22.86 -17.11
C GLN A 42 -0.84 -23.03 -16.02
N ILE A 43 -1.21 -22.91 -14.75
CA ILE A 43 -0.27 -23.18 -13.65
C ILE A 43 -0.07 -24.71 -13.54
N ASP A 44 1.19 -25.15 -13.46
CA ASP A 44 1.53 -26.57 -13.31
C ASP A 44 0.96 -27.11 -11.99
N ARG A 45 0.70 -28.42 -11.94
CA ARG A 45 0.24 -29.12 -10.73
C ARG A 45 1.16 -28.95 -9.51
N SER A 46 2.42 -28.58 -9.70
CA SER A 46 3.32 -28.23 -8.60
C SER A 46 2.91 -26.95 -7.85
N GLY A 47 2.03 -26.14 -8.45
CA GLY A 47 1.52 -24.91 -7.86
C GLY A 47 2.56 -23.80 -7.74
N LEU A 48 2.34 -22.96 -6.73
CA LEU A 48 3.20 -21.86 -6.32
C LEU A 48 4.10 -22.27 -5.15
N THR A 49 5.30 -21.72 -5.11
CA THR A 49 6.22 -21.84 -3.97
C THR A 49 6.54 -20.47 -3.40
N GLY A 50 6.76 -20.36 -2.09
CA GLY A 50 7.14 -19.10 -1.44
C GLY A 50 6.01 -18.09 -1.27
N TRP A 51 4.77 -18.45 -1.62
CA TRP A 51 3.61 -17.55 -1.48
C TRP A 51 3.10 -17.47 -0.05
N ASP A 52 2.85 -18.62 0.58
CA ASP A 52 2.35 -18.72 1.97
C ASP A 52 3.45 -19.15 2.95
N ASP A 53 4.65 -19.46 2.42
CA ASP A 53 5.80 -19.81 3.23
C ASP A 53 6.33 -18.57 3.96
N LEU A 54 6.91 -18.75 5.15
CA LEU A 54 7.66 -17.66 5.78
C LEU A 54 8.86 -17.28 4.89
N PRO A 55 9.12 -15.97 4.69
CA PRO A 55 10.34 -15.56 4.02
C PRO A 55 11.57 -15.99 4.84
N THR A 56 12.72 -16.07 4.19
CA THR A 56 13.98 -16.28 4.92
C THR A 56 14.15 -15.19 5.97
N LEU A 57 14.58 -15.57 7.17
CA LEU A 57 14.72 -14.65 8.30
C LEU A 57 16.21 -14.44 8.62
N ASP A 58 16.60 -13.19 8.79
CA ASP A 58 17.87 -12.82 9.39
C ASP A 58 17.66 -12.64 10.90
N THR A 59 18.29 -13.51 11.70
CA THR A 59 18.17 -13.51 13.17
C THR A 59 19.43 -12.98 13.82
N GLY A 60 19.29 -12.01 14.72
CA GLY A 60 20.39 -11.43 15.51
C GLY A 60 20.69 -12.16 16.81
N ASP A 61 20.36 -13.44 16.93
CA ASP A 61 20.51 -14.21 18.17
C ASP A 61 21.98 -14.34 18.57
N VAL A 62 22.28 -14.08 19.85
CA VAL A 62 23.64 -14.14 20.38
C VAL A 62 23.79 -15.38 21.27
N PRO A 63 24.73 -16.29 20.99
CA PRO A 63 24.90 -17.50 21.79
C PRO A 63 25.32 -17.15 23.22
N ARG A 64 24.80 -17.90 24.19
CA ARG A 64 25.23 -17.76 25.59
C ARG A 64 26.62 -18.40 25.77
N PRO A 65 27.55 -17.76 26.48
CA PRO A 65 28.95 -18.20 26.53
C PRO A 65 29.17 -19.49 27.33
N ASP A 66 28.37 -19.74 28.37
CA ASP A 66 28.59 -20.79 29.37
C ASP A 66 27.40 -21.75 29.55
N GLN A 67 26.34 -21.59 28.77
CA GLN A 67 25.13 -22.41 28.85
C GLN A 67 24.50 -22.66 27.48
N HIS A 68 23.64 -23.68 27.39
CA HIS A 68 22.89 -23.94 26.18
C HIS A 68 21.91 -22.79 25.85
N GLY A 69 21.77 -22.54 24.55
CA GLY A 69 20.84 -21.56 23.99
C GLY A 69 21.48 -20.21 23.67
N SER A 70 20.62 -19.28 23.27
CA SER A 70 20.99 -17.92 22.84
C SER A 70 20.14 -16.87 23.56
N TRP A 71 20.57 -15.61 23.52
CA TRP A 71 19.73 -14.46 23.79
C TRP A 71 18.99 -14.08 22.50
N PRO A 72 17.64 -14.02 22.51
CA PRO A 72 16.87 -13.64 21.34
C PRO A 72 17.24 -12.24 20.86
N GLY A 73 17.60 -12.11 19.60
CA GLY A 73 17.89 -10.86 18.93
C GLY A 73 16.72 -10.36 18.08
N ALA A 74 16.99 -9.32 17.29
CA ALA A 74 16.03 -8.85 16.29
C ALA A 74 15.88 -9.89 15.16
N VAL A 75 14.68 -9.95 14.58
CA VAL A 75 14.36 -10.82 13.46
C VAL A 75 13.86 -9.96 12.31
N TRP A 76 14.49 -10.11 11.14
CA TRP A 76 14.15 -9.37 9.93
C TRP A 76 13.82 -10.32 8.80
N ALA A 77 12.70 -10.08 8.13
CA ALA A 77 12.33 -10.84 6.95
C ALA A 77 13.14 -10.36 5.72
N GLN A 78 13.76 -11.29 5.02
CA GLN A 78 14.38 -11.05 3.72
C GLN A 78 13.31 -10.90 2.61
N PRO A 79 13.69 -10.38 1.44
CA PRO A 79 12.80 -10.34 0.27
C PRO A 79 12.13 -11.69 -0.02
N ARG A 80 10.83 -11.67 -0.31
CA ARG A 80 10.06 -12.88 -0.63
C ARG A 80 10.37 -13.34 -2.06
N LEU A 81 10.63 -14.63 -2.21
CA LEU A 81 10.81 -15.27 -3.51
C LEU A 81 9.57 -16.11 -3.84
N VAL A 82 8.81 -15.69 -4.85
CA VAL A 82 7.64 -16.45 -5.32
C VAL A 82 8.03 -17.19 -6.58
N GLY A 83 7.83 -18.51 -6.61
CA GLY A 83 8.12 -19.36 -7.75
C GLY A 83 6.86 -19.95 -8.35
N ALA A 84 6.76 -19.97 -9.68
CA ALA A 84 5.69 -20.68 -10.39
C ALA A 84 6.24 -21.44 -11.59
N THR A 85 5.61 -22.57 -11.89
CA THR A 85 5.78 -23.26 -13.17
C THR A 85 4.52 -23.11 -14.00
N VAL A 86 4.65 -22.64 -15.24
CA VAL A 86 3.53 -22.25 -16.10
C VAL A 86 3.64 -22.98 -17.43
N TRP A 87 2.58 -23.68 -17.80
CA TRP A 87 2.40 -24.24 -19.14
C TRP A 87 1.82 -23.20 -20.08
N LEU A 88 2.52 -22.96 -21.18
CA LEU A 88 2.04 -22.17 -22.30
C LEU A 88 1.29 -23.12 -23.23
N VAL A 89 -0.04 -23.05 -23.18
CA VAL A 89 -0.98 -23.89 -23.93
C VAL A 89 -1.77 -22.97 -24.87
N PRO A 90 -1.24 -22.68 -26.07
CA PRO A 90 -1.94 -21.83 -27.01
C PRO A 90 -3.26 -22.49 -27.45
N PRO A 91 -4.32 -21.71 -27.76
CA PRO A 91 -5.61 -22.27 -28.20
C PRO A 91 -5.49 -23.10 -29.48
N THR A 92 -4.63 -22.66 -30.40
CA THR A 92 -4.28 -23.39 -31.63
C THR A 92 -2.76 -23.41 -31.83
N ALA A 93 -2.26 -24.35 -32.64
CA ALA A 93 -0.84 -24.41 -32.98
C ALA A 93 -0.32 -23.13 -33.68
N GLY A 94 -1.18 -22.42 -34.42
CA GLY A 94 -0.84 -21.15 -35.07
C GLY A 94 -0.59 -20.01 -34.08
N ASP A 95 -1.20 -20.07 -32.89
CA ASP A 95 -1.10 -19.02 -31.86
C ASP A 95 0.13 -19.18 -30.95
N SER A 96 0.91 -20.26 -31.13
CA SER A 96 2.04 -20.61 -30.25
C SER A 96 3.07 -19.49 -30.15
N LEU A 97 3.41 -18.86 -31.29
CA LEU A 97 4.37 -17.78 -31.33
C LEU A 97 3.84 -16.53 -30.62
N ALA A 98 2.59 -16.15 -30.89
CA ALA A 98 1.96 -14.98 -30.28
C ALA A 98 1.80 -15.13 -28.77
N THR A 99 1.34 -16.31 -28.31
CA THR A 99 1.21 -16.66 -26.88
C THR A 99 2.57 -16.58 -26.18
N THR A 100 3.60 -17.17 -26.78
CA THR A 100 4.95 -17.14 -26.21
C THR A 100 5.55 -15.73 -26.23
N ALA A 101 5.31 -14.95 -27.28
CA ALA A 101 5.79 -13.57 -27.38
C ALA A 101 5.12 -12.66 -26.35
N ALA A 102 3.81 -12.76 -26.16
CA ALA A 102 3.06 -12.01 -25.15
C ALA A 102 3.52 -12.34 -23.73
N PHE A 103 3.70 -13.63 -23.41
CA PHE A 103 4.30 -14.06 -22.15
C PHE A 103 5.70 -13.47 -21.97
N ARG A 104 6.54 -13.53 -23.02
CA ARG A 104 7.90 -13.01 -22.95
C ARG A 104 7.96 -11.50 -22.75
N ALA A 105 7.04 -10.76 -23.35
CA ALA A 105 6.93 -9.32 -23.18
C ALA A 105 6.51 -8.96 -21.75
N ALA A 106 5.46 -9.63 -21.23
CA ALA A 106 4.93 -9.35 -19.90
C ALA A 106 5.89 -9.71 -18.75
N THR A 107 6.78 -10.70 -18.95
CA THR A 107 7.73 -11.14 -17.92
C THR A 107 9.18 -10.78 -18.27
N GLY A 108 9.38 -9.67 -18.97
CA GLY A 108 10.70 -9.15 -19.31
C GLY A 108 11.48 -8.65 -18.08
N PRO A 109 12.80 -8.43 -18.21
CA PRO A 109 13.61 -7.81 -17.15
C PRO A 109 13.31 -6.30 -17.07
N GLU A 110 12.21 -5.95 -16.42
CA GLU A 110 11.91 -4.56 -16.06
C GLU A 110 12.49 -4.25 -14.68
N GLY A 111 13.03 -3.03 -14.49
CA GLY A 111 13.67 -2.65 -13.22
C GLY A 111 12.68 -2.32 -12.09
N GLY A 112 11.44 -1.94 -12.44
CA GLY A 112 10.41 -1.56 -11.48
C GLY A 112 9.66 -2.76 -10.91
N GLU A 113 9.22 -2.64 -9.66
CA GLU A 113 8.27 -3.58 -9.08
C GLU A 113 6.86 -3.30 -9.61
N ARG A 114 6.07 -4.36 -9.76
CA ARG A 114 4.67 -4.35 -10.21
C ARG A 114 3.86 -5.31 -9.33
N TRP A 115 2.54 -5.16 -9.34
CA TRP A 115 1.67 -6.08 -8.61
C TRP A 115 1.72 -7.52 -9.14
N LEU A 116 2.03 -8.46 -8.25
CA LEU A 116 1.75 -9.88 -8.38
C LEU A 116 0.61 -10.23 -7.43
N ALA A 117 -0.56 -10.55 -7.96
CA ALA A 117 -1.71 -10.99 -7.16
C ALA A 117 -2.01 -12.48 -7.41
N VAL A 118 -2.39 -13.18 -6.36
CA VAL A 118 -2.73 -14.61 -6.39
C VAL A 118 -4.04 -14.80 -5.65
N ARG A 119 -4.92 -15.63 -6.21
CA ARG A 119 -6.14 -16.07 -5.52
C ARG A 119 -6.14 -17.55 -5.22
N LEU A 120 -6.28 -17.89 -3.95
CA LEU A 120 -6.34 -19.26 -3.44
C LEU A 120 -7.54 -19.36 -2.49
N HIS A 121 -8.43 -20.32 -2.74
CA HIS A 121 -9.57 -20.62 -1.87
C HIS A 121 -10.43 -19.40 -1.48
N GLY A 122 -10.73 -18.53 -2.45
CA GLY A 122 -11.54 -17.33 -2.24
C GLY A 122 -10.78 -16.12 -1.72
N GLU A 123 -9.57 -16.29 -1.17
CA GLU A 123 -8.73 -15.19 -0.72
C GLU A 123 -7.83 -14.70 -1.87
N THR A 124 -7.76 -13.38 -2.06
CA THR A 124 -6.83 -12.75 -3.01
C THR A 124 -5.85 -11.90 -2.22
N LEU A 125 -4.56 -12.12 -2.44
CA LEU A 125 -3.49 -11.32 -1.84
C LEU A 125 -2.51 -10.89 -2.94
N ALA A 126 -1.74 -9.83 -2.69
CA ALA A 126 -0.82 -9.27 -3.66
C ALA A 126 0.49 -8.81 -3.05
N VAL A 127 1.58 -8.91 -3.80
CA VAL A 127 2.89 -8.37 -3.44
C VAL A 127 3.40 -7.44 -4.54
N ARG A 128 4.22 -6.47 -4.16
CA ARG A 128 5.03 -5.69 -5.10
C ARG A 128 6.28 -6.50 -5.41
N ALA A 129 6.49 -6.89 -6.66
CA ALA A 129 7.61 -7.74 -7.03
C ALA A 129 8.16 -7.41 -8.41
N ARG A 130 9.31 -7.97 -8.75
CA ARG A 130 9.90 -7.97 -10.09
C ARG A 130 10.23 -9.39 -10.53
N VAL A 131 10.19 -9.67 -11.82
CA VAL A 131 10.64 -10.97 -12.36
C VAL A 131 12.16 -11.06 -12.22
N SER A 132 12.64 -11.96 -11.36
CA SER A 132 14.07 -12.20 -11.13
C SER A 132 14.61 -13.35 -11.97
N ARG A 133 13.76 -14.29 -12.37
CA ARG A 133 14.15 -15.39 -13.25
C ARG A 133 13.01 -15.82 -14.16
N ARG A 134 13.34 -16.06 -15.43
CA ARG A 134 12.47 -16.78 -16.37
C ARG A 134 13.28 -17.80 -17.15
N VAL A 135 12.77 -19.02 -17.21
CA VAL A 135 13.31 -20.08 -18.06
C VAL A 135 12.17 -20.63 -18.91
N VAL A 136 12.33 -20.61 -20.23
CA VAL A 136 11.36 -21.21 -21.18
C VAL A 136 12.12 -22.20 -22.06
N PRO A 137 12.21 -23.48 -21.65
CA PRO A 137 12.85 -24.53 -22.44
C PRO A 137 12.25 -24.59 -23.84
N GLN A 138 13.11 -24.68 -24.85
CA GLN A 138 12.73 -24.85 -26.26
C GLN A 138 12.88 -26.33 -26.62
N ASP A 139 12.05 -27.18 -26.01
CA ASP A 139 12.12 -28.62 -26.17
C ASP A 139 11.37 -29.12 -27.43
N ARG A 140 11.35 -30.44 -27.63
CA ARG A 140 10.64 -31.05 -28.78
C ARG A 140 9.13 -30.81 -28.73
N SER A 141 8.54 -30.66 -27.55
CA SER A 141 7.12 -30.37 -27.37
C SER A 141 6.81 -28.95 -27.86
N TYR A 142 7.67 -27.99 -27.54
CA TYR A 142 7.56 -26.64 -28.07
C TYR A 142 7.67 -26.62 -29.59
N VAL A 143 8.69 -27.29 -30.15
CA VAL A 143 8.92 -27.30 -31.60
C VAL A 143 7.81 -28.03 -32.38
N ARG A 144 7.23 -29.10 -31.84
CA ARG A 144 6.24 -29.93 -32.55
C ARG A 144 4.79 -29.58 -32.24
N GLN A 145 4.50 -29.12 -31.02
CA GLN A 145 3.14 -28.95 -30.50
C GLN A 145 2.85 -27.51 -30.06
N GLY A 146 3.86 -26.63 -30.03
CA GLY A 146 3.71 -25.25 -29.55
C GLY A 146 3.56 -25.11 -28.04
N LEU A 147 3.67 -26.22 -27.30
CA LEU A 147 3.55 -26.27 -25.85
C LEU A 147 4.90 -25.98 -25.18
N ALA A 148 4.95 -25.06 -24.23
CA ALA A 148 6.16 -24.79 -23.45
C ALA A 148 5.90 -24.89 -21.95
N LYS A 149 6.86 -25.43 -21.20
CA LYS A 149 6.85 -25.44 -19.73
C LYS A 149 7.80 -24.38 -19.20
N ALA A 150 7.29 -23.19 -18.88
CA ALA A 150 8.07 -22.10 -18.34
C ALA A 150 8.22 -22.18 -16.81
N SER A 151 9.37 -21.74 -16.29
CA SER A 151 9.58 -21.49 -14.87
C SER A 151 9.80 -20.00 -14.64
N LEU A 152 9.06 -19.42 -13.70
CA LEU A 152 9.13 -18.02 -13.28
C LEU A 152 9.51 -17.92 -11.82
N GLN A 153 10.28 -16.89 -11.50
CA GLN A 153 10.54 -16.46 -10.14
C GLN A 153 10.36 -14.94 -10.06
N TRP A 154 9.61 -14.51 -9.06
CA TRP A 154 9.47 -13.12 -8.67
C TRP A 154 10.22 -12.88 -7.36
N THR A 155 10.82 -11.71 -7.25
CA THR A 155 11.42 -11.23 -6.01
C THR A 155 10.65 -9.99 -5.58
N ALA A 156 10.05 -10.07 -4.39
CA ALA A 156 9.36 -8.95 -3.74
C ALA A 156 10.28 -8.36 -2.68
N THR A 157 10.66 -7.09 -2.84
CA THR A 157 11.52 -6.40 -1.85
C THR A 157 10.82 -6.29 -0.51
N ASP A 158 9.53 -5.96 -0.51
CA ASP A 158 8.67 -6.09 0.66
C ASP A 158 8.13 -7.54 0.73
N PRO A 159 8.44 -8.29 1.80
CA PRO A 159 7.96 -9.66 1.95
C PRO A 159 6.48 -9.77 2.33
N ARG A 160 5.82 -8.67 2.72
CA ARG A 160 4.41 -8.65 3.12
C ARG A 160 3.49 -8.80 1.92
N ARG A 161 2.37 -9.48 2.15
CA ARG A 161 1.26 -9.66 1.21
C ARG A 161 0.14 -8.69 1.57
N PHE A 162 -0.46 -8.07 0.57
CA PHE A 162 -1.45 -7.01 0.75
C PHE A 162 -2.81 -7.43 0.20
N GLY A 163 -3.87 -7.01 0.88
CA GLY A 163 -5.23 -7.12 0.35
C GLY A 163 -5.42 -6.34 -0.97
N PRO A 164 -6.30 -6.81 -1.88
CA PRO A 164 -6.53 -6.20 -3.18
C PRO A 164 -7.34 -4.91 -3.10
N VAL A 165 -8.01 -4.67 -1.96
CA VAL A 165 -8.77 -3.45 -1.69
C VAL A 165 -7.86 -2.40 -1.04
N LEU A 166 -7.83 -1.20 -1.63
CA LEU A 166 -7.23 -0.04 -0.98
C LEU A 166 -8.27 0.56 -0.02
N ARG A 167 -8.01 0.48 1.29
CA ARG A 167 -8.85 1.08 2.31
C ARG A 167 -8.53 2.55 2.47
N GLN A 168 -9.53 3.30 2.91
CA GLN A 168 -9.41 4.73 3.17
C GLN A 168 -10.23 5.09 4.40
N GLY A 169 -9.65 5.93 5.25
CA GLY A 169 -10.29 6.56 6.39
C GLY A 169 -9.82 8.01 6.48
N GLY A 170 -10.53 8.84 7.21
CA GLY A 170 -10.18 10.25 7.32
C GLY A 170 -11.14 11.01 8.22
N THR A 171 -10.77 12.25 8.50
CA THR A 171 -11.56 13.17 9.33
C THR A 171 -11.21 14.59 8.96
N VAL A 172 -12.08 15.52 9.33
CA VAL A 172 -11.79 16.95 9.40
C VAL A 172 -11.18 17.30 10.76
N LEU A 173 -10.73 18.55 10.94
CA LEU A 173 -10.31 19.05 12.25
C LEU A 173 -11.47 19.00 13.26
N PRO A 174 -11.19 18.94 14.57
CA PRO A 174 -12.23 18.98 15.58
C PRO A 174 -13.07 20.25 15.48
N VAL A 175 -14.39 20.09 15.47
CA VAL A 175 -15.36 21.18 15.48
C VAL A 175 -16.24 20.97 16.70
N ALA A 176 -16.36 21.99 17.56
CA ALA A 176 -17.28 21.94 18.69
C ALA A 176 -18.72 21.89 18.18
N GLU A 177 -19.57 21.15 18.88
CA GLU A 177 -21.01 21.17 18.64
C GLU A 177 -21.54 22.60 18.78
N ALA A 178 -22.43 22.99 17.87
CA ALA A 178 -23.05 24.29 17.93
C ALA A 178 -23.97 24.36 19.16
N GLY A 179 -23.61 25.18 20.15
CA GLY A 179 -24.45 25.41 21.32
C GLY A 179 -25.68 26.26 21.00
N LEU A 180 -26.62 26.35 21.96
CA LEU A 180 -27.76 27.26 21.87
C LEU A 180 -27.30 28.72 22.00
N VAL A 181 -27.79 29.58 21.11
CA VAL A 181 -27.58 31.03 21.20
C VAL A 181 -28.58 31.61 22.18
N PHE A 182 -28.08 32.25 23.24
CA PHE A 182 -28.91 32.80 24.32
C PHE A 182 -29.28 34.27 24.12
N ASP A 183 -28.51 35.00 23.33
CA ASP A 183 -28.73 36.43 23.06
C ASP A 183 -29.03 36.61 21.56
N GLY A 184 -30.22 37.11 21.24
CA GLY A 184 -30.65 37.38 19.87
C GLY A 184 -31.17 38.81 19.71
N GLU A 185 -31.57 39.20 18.50
CA GLU A 185 -32.07 40.56 18.20
C GLU A 185 -33.30 40.97 19.04
N ALA A 186 -34.00 40.01 19.65
CA ALA A 186 -35.18 40.24 20.50
C ALA A 186 -34.89 40.35 22.01
N GLY A 187 -33.61 40.30 22.44
CA GLY A 187 -33.20 40.38 23.84
C GLY A 187 -32.47 39.11 24.34
N SER A 188 -32.25 39.04 25.66
CA SER A 188 -31.67 37.88 26.32
C SER A 188 -32.72 36.81 26.61
N GLY A 189 -32.50 35.60 26.08
CA GLY A 189 -33.36 34.42 26.25
C GLY A 189 -33.35 33.49 25.03
N LEU A 190 -33.60 32.20 25.27
CA LEU A 190 -33.74 31.20 24.21
C LEU A 190 -34.97 31.50 23.33
N GLN A 191 -34.76 31.55 22.02
CA GLN A 191 -35.83 31.76 21.05
C GLN A 191 -36.37 30.42 20.55
N TRP A 192 -37.70 30.29 20.55
CA TRP A 192 -38.38 29.11 20.02
C TRP A 192 -38.82 29.34 18.56
N PRO A 193 -38.70 28.32 17.69
CA PRO A 193 -38.21 26.96 17.93
C PRO A 193 -36.68 26.90 18.14
N LEU A 194 -36.22 26.04 19.05
CA LEU A 194 -34.79 25.87 19.31
C LEU A 194 -34.08 25.25 18.10
N GLU A 195 -33.03 25.92 17.62
CA GLU A 195 -32.07 25.37 16.66
C GLU A 195 -30.87 24.82 17.43
N TRP A 196 -30.76 23.50 17.50
CA TRP A 196 -29.65 22.78 18.17
C TRP A 196 -28.35 22.77 17.36
N GLY A 197 -28.37 23.34 16.14
CA GLY A 197 -27.21 23.36 15.26
C GLY A 197 -26.79 21.98 14.76
N ALA A 198 -25.52 21.85 14.37
CA ALA A 198 -24.94 20.62 13.86
C ALA A 198 -24.07 19.94 14.94
N ASP A 199 -24.03 18.61 14.89
CA ASP A 199 -23.20 17.79 15.76
C ASP A 199 -21.72 18.17 15.64
N GLY A 200 -21.01 18.12 16.77
CA GLY A 200 -19.56 18.30 16.79
C GLY A 200 -18.82 17.14 16.14
N VAL A 201 -17.60 17.40 15.69
CA VAL A 201 -16.68 16.38 15.16
C VAL A 201 -15.46 16.33 16.09
N SER A 202 -15.08 15.14 16.57
CA SER A 202 -13.94 14.96 17.48
C SER A 202 -12.57 15.07 16.78
N GLY A 203 -12.57 15.10 15.45
CA GLY A 203 -11.39 15.07 14.61
C GLY A 203 -10.60 13.77 14.73
N GLY A 204 -11.28 12.63 14.89
CA GLY A 204 -10.65 11.31 14.95
C GLY A 204 -11.44 10.26 14.19
N PHE A 205 -10.76 9.18 13.82
CA PHE A 205 -11.33 7.99 13.18
C PHE A 205 -10.48 6.76 13.47
N THR A 206 -11.04 5.57 13.27
CA THR A 206 -10.32 4.30 13.45
C THR A 206 -9.94 3.73 12.08
N ALA A 207 -8.65 3.43 11.90
CA ALA A 207 -8.18 2.61 10.78
C ALA A 207 -8.08 1.15 11.24
N VAL A 208 -8.46 0.20 10.37
CA VAL A 208 -8.43 -1.24 10.69
C VAL A 208 -7.56 -1.95 9.68
N ASN A 209 -6.47 -2.56 10.14
CA ASN A 209 -5.66 -3.50 9.38
C ASN A 209 -6.13 -4.92 9.72
N GLU A 210 -6.89 -5.54 8.82
CA GLU A 210 -7.45 -6.89 9.04
C GLU A 210 -6.41 -8.00 8.88
N GLY A 211 -5.18 -7.66 8.48
CA GLY A 211 -4.09 -8.61 8.30
C GLY A 211 -3.24 -8.83 9.55
N GLY A 212 -2.28 -9.76 9.45
CA GLY A 212 -1.39 -10.17 10.55
C GLY A 212 -0.02 -9.48 10.60
N ALA A 213 0.26 -8.55 9.68
CA ALA A 213 1.52 -7.83 9.60
C ALA A 213 1.29 -6.30 9.67
N PRO A 214 2.25 -5.50 10.16
CA PRO A 214 2.14 -4.05 10.15
C PRO A 214 2.13 -3.50 8.71
N THR A 215 1.30 -2.49 8.44
CA THR A 215 1.18 -1.85 7.11
C THR A 215 1.61 -0.39 7.13
N HIS A 216 2.16 0.12 6.02
CA HIS A 216 2.56 1.51 5.86
C HIS A 216 1.44 2.31 5.20
N PRO A 217 0.77 3.23 5.91
CA PRO A 217 -0.24 4.07 5.30
C PRO A 217 0.38 5.19 4.45
N VAL A 218 -0.37 5.66 3.45
CA VAL A 218 -0.15 6.95 2.80
C VAL A 218 -1.13 7.96 3.40
N ILE A 219 -0.62 9.09 3.87
CA ILE A 219 -1.39 10.12 4.58
C ILE A 219 -1.42 11.39 3.73
N GLU A 220 -2.59 11.99 3.55
CA GLU A 220 -2.78 13.26 2.86
C GLU A 220 -3.41 14.27 3.80
N PHE A 221 -2.69 15.35 4.13
CA PHE A 221 -3.26 16.52 4.77
C PHE A 221 -3.68 17.52 3.70
N ARG A 222 -4.90 18.05 3.80
CA ARG A 222 -5.44 19.06 2.87
C ARG A 222 -5.75 20.34 3.63
N GLY A 223 -5.27 21.46 3.11
CA GLY A 223 -5.46 22.78 3.70
C GLY A 223 -6.82 23.43 3.38
N PRO A 224 -7.17 24.51 4.09
CA PRO A 224 -6.25 25.34 4.86
C PRO A 224 -6.02 24.84 6.30
N VAL A 225 -4.76 24.64 6.70
CA VAL A 225 -4.40 24.16 8.05
C VAL A 225 -3.01 24.60 8.46
N ARG A 226 -2.82 25.03 9.71
CA ARG A 226 -1.52 25.35 10.30
C ARG A 226 -0.99 24.20 11.14
N GLN A 227 0.26 23.83 10.89
CA GLN A 227 0.98 22.76 11.58
C GLN A 227 0.17 21.45 11.67
N PRO A 228 -0.22 20.85 10.52
CA PRO A 228 -1.03 19.65 10.51
C PRO A 228 -0.34 18.51 11.25
N ALA A 229 -1.10 17.80 12.10
CA ALA A 229 -0.62 16.67 12.88
C ALA A 229 -1.59 15.49 12.81
N LEU A 230 -1.08 14.30 12.53
CA LEU A 230 -1.80 13.04 12.73
C LEU A 230 -1.19 12.29 13.91
N ILE A 231 -2.02 11.95 14.89
CA ILE A 231 -1.61 11.28 16.13
C ILE A 231 -2.27 9.91 16.19
N ARG A 232 -1.49 8.86 16.42
CA ARG A 232 -2.00 7.56 16.84
C ARG A 232 -2.18 7.57 18.35
N LEU A 233 -3.41 7.31 18.79
CA LEU A 233 -3.78 7.48 20.19
C LEU A 233 -3.27 6.35 21.09
N ASP A 234 -3.02 5.17 20.53
CA ASP A 234 -2.63 3.98 21.29
C ASP A 234 -1.25 4.11 21.96
N ASP A 235 -0.29 4.74 21.27
CA ASP A 235 1.10 4.91 21.72
C ASP A 235 1.58 6.37 21.70
N GLY A 236 0.74 7.30 21.24
CA GLY A 236 1.07 8.73 21.13
C GLY A 236 2.00 9.08 19.97
N SER A 237 2.36 8.12 19.11
CA SER A 237 3.17 8.35 17.91
C SER A 237 2.48 9.37 17.01
N ARG A 238 3.23 10.33 16.47
CA ARG A 238 2.65 11.39 15.64
C ARG A 238 3.53 11.78 14.46
N LEU A 239 2.88 12.27 13.41
CA LEU A 239 3.50 12.96 12.30
C LEU A 239 2.97 14.38 12.27
N GLN A 240 3.85 15.35 12.50
CA GLN A 240 3.54 16.77 12.58
C GLN A 240 4.57 17.60 11.82
N TYR A 241 4.10 18.61 11.08
CA TYR A 241 4.92 19.40 10.16
C TYR A 241 4.79 20.90 10.42
N ASP A 242 5.90 21.60 10.56
CA ASP A 242 5.98 23.04 10.76
C ASP A 242 5.80 23.80 9.43
N LEU A 243 4.56 23.80 8.93
CA LEU A 243 4.15 24.53 7.74
C LEU A 243 2.68 24.95 7.83
N VAL A 244 2.29 25.84 6.92
CA VAL A 244 0.89 26.21 6.69
C VAL A 244 0.50 25.70 5.31
N LEU A 245 -0.57 24.93 5.23
CA LEU A 245 -1.20 24.57 3.96
C LEU A 245 -2.28 25.61 3.65
N GLY A 246 -2.24 26.17 2.45
CA GLY A 246 -3.31 26.99 1.90
C GLY A 246 -4.50 26.15 1.43
N ALA A 247 -5.59 26.83 1.06
CA ALA A 247 -6.76 26.16 0.50
C ALA A 247 -6.39 25.44 -0.81
N GLY A 248 -6.70 24.14 -0.89
CA GLY A 248 -6.42 23.30 -2.05
C GLY A 248 -5.00 22.71 -2.09
N GLU A 249 -4.10 23.11 -1.18
CA GLU A 249 -2.78 22.48 -1.06
C GLU A 249 -2.89 21.13 -0.35
N VAL A 250 -2.08 20.17 -0.83
CA VAL A 250 -2.05 18.80 -0.30
C VAL A 250 -0.62 18.43 0.07
N LEU A 251 -0.44 18.01 1.33
CA LEU A 251 0.79 17.41 1.82
C LEU A 251 0.61 15.88 1.87
N THR A 252 1.34 15.17 1.02
CA THR A 252 1.33 13.70 0.99
C THR A 252 2.53 13.16 1.75
N VAL A 253 2.28 12.32 2.74
CA VAL A 253 3.28 11.58 3.51
C VAL A 253 3.18 10.11 3.15
N ASP A 254 4.25 9.57 2.59
CA ASP A 254 4.39 8.15 2.29
C ASP A 254 5.30 7.52 3.36
N THR A 255 4.69 6.72 4.24
CA THR A 255 5.37 6.13 5.39
C THR A 255 6.23 4.92 5.02
N GLU A 256 6.14 4.39 3.80
CA GLU A 256 7.02 3.29 3.37
C GLU A 256 8.36 3.86 2.87
N SER A 257 8.27 4.82 1.94
CA SER A 257 9.42 5.53 1.37
C SER A 257 10.02 6.57 2.31
N GLY A 258 9.29 6.98 3.35
CA GLY A 258 9.71 8.04 4.27
C GLY A 258 9.74 9.43 3.61
N THR A 259 8.81 9.68 2.68
CA THR A 259 8.77 10.94 1.91
C THR A 259 7.60 11.81 2.30
N VAL A 260 7.79 13.12 2.21
CA VAL A 260 6.77 14.14 2.50
C VAL A 260 6.81 15.14 1.36
N VAL A 261 5.72 15.22 0.58
CA VAL A 261 5.68 15.97 -0.68
C VAL A 261 4.46 16.88 -0.72
N LEU A 262 4.70 18.16 -0.97
CA LEU A 262 3.67 19.18 -1.19
C LEU A 262 3.28 19.21 -2.67
N ASN A 263 1.98 19.13 -2.95
CA ASN A 263 1.40 19.19 -4.30
C ASN A 263 2.09 18.26 -5.30
N GLY A 264 2.53 17.07 -4.82
CA GLY A 264 3.13 16.01 -5.63
C GLY A 264 4.54 16.29 -6.17
N THR A 265 5.18 17.42 -5.82
CA THR A 265 6.48 17.80 -6.42
C THR A 265 7.53 18.25 -5.41
N ALA A 266 7.17 19.07 -4.43
CA ALA A 266 8.14 19.70 -3.55
C ALA A 266 8.30 18.92 -2.24
N SER A 267 9.50 18.38 -1.96
CA SER A 267 9.79 17.75 -0.68
C SER A 267 9.67 18.74 0.47
N ARG A 268 8.97 18.35 1.53
CA ARG A 268 8.79 19.09 2.79
C ARG A 268 9.21 18.30 4.02
N LEU A 269 9.96 17.21 3.84
CA LEU A 269 10.40 16.35 4.95
C LEU A 269 11.14 17.15 6.06
N TYR A 270 11.92 18.16 5.68
CA TYR A 270 12.64 19.04 6.60
C TYR A 270 11.75 19.87 7.54
N THR A 271 10.44 19.91 7.29
CA THR A 271 9.46 20.59 8.16
C THR A 271 8.98 19.70 9.30
N ALA A 272 9.37 18.43 9.37
CA ALA A 272 9.00 17.54 10.46
C ALA A 272 9.40 18.14 11.82
N MET A 273 8.45 18.21 12.76
CA MET A 273 8.67 18.77 14.09
C MET A 273 9.41 17.79 15.01
N PRO A 274 10.08 18.27 16.09
CA PRO A 274 10.86 17.41 17.00
C PRO A 274 10.07 16.30 17.71
N LEU A 275 8.75 16.46 17.85
CA LEU A 275 7.87 15.45 18.46
C LEU A 275 7.37 14.41 17.44
N SER A 276 7.67 14.58 16.15
CA SER A 276 7.31 13.62 15.11
C SER A 276 8.19 12.39 15.19
N VAL A 277 7.58 11.22 15.05
CA VAL A 277 8.34 10.00 14.79
C VAL A 277 8.85 10.04 13.34
N PRO A 278 9.98 9.38 13.02
CA PRO A 278 10.34 9.13 11.62
C PRO A 278 9.18 8.49 10.87
N GLU A 279 8.92 8.95 9.65
CA GLU A 279 7.78 8.52 8.82
C GLU A 279 7.71 7.00 8.69
N GLN A 280 8.86 6.34 8.54
CA GLN A 280 8.99 4.89 8.39
C GLN A 280 8.61 4.09 9.63
N LEU A 281 8.57 4.72 10.80
CA LEU A 281 8.14 4.09 12.05
C LEU A 281 6.62 4.25 12.29
N PHE A 282 5.96 5.14 11.55
CA PHE A 282 4.51 5.30 11.63
C PHE A 282 3.80 4.23 10.77
N ARG A 283 3.40 3.13 11.41
CA ARG A 283 2.80 1.94 10.77
C ARG A 283 1.48 1.56 11.41
N LEU A 284 0.46 1.14 10.66
CA LEU A 284 -0.75 0.60 11.28
C LEU A 284 -0.48 -0.86 11.67
N GLU A 285 -0.50 -1.13 12.98
CA GLU A 285 -0.37 -2.48 13.52
C GLU A 285 -1.61 -3.32 13.18
N PRO A 286 -1.52 -4.66 13.22
CA PRO A 286 -2.68 -5.53 13.10
C PRO A 286 -3.82 -5.13 14.04
N GLY A 287 -5.05 -5.07 13.52
CA GLY A 287 -6.25 -4.67 14.26
C GLY A 287 -6.59 -3.18 14.10
N GLU A 288 -7.22 -2.63 15.14
CA GLU A 288 -7.67 -1.23 15.16
C GLU A 288 -6.53 -0.29 15.55
N SER A 289 -6.47 0.87 14.88
CA SER A 289 -5.60 1.98 15.22
C SER A 289 -6.43 3.25 15.30
N ALA A 290 -6.55 3.83 16.49
CA ALA A 290 -7.29 5.07 16.69
C ALA A 290 -6.42 6.28 16.31
N LEU A 291 -6.90 7.10 15.37
CA LEU A 291 -6.16 8.23 14.79
C LEU A 291 -6.88 9.54 15.06
N ALA A 292 -6.11 10.59 15.33
CA ALA A 292 -6.61 11.94 15.60
C ALA A 292 -5.89 12.98 14.75
N PHE A 293 -6.66 13.82 14.06
CA PHE A 293 -6.17 14.96 13.29
C PHE A 293 -6.18 16.23 14.15
N ARG A 294 -5.05 16.92 14.23
CA ARG A 294 -4.89 18.15 15.01
C ARG A 294 -4.18 19.23 14.17
N SER A 295 -4.37 20.47 14.58
CA SER A 295 -3.67 21.64 14.04
C SER A 295 -3.39 22.64 15.15
N ASP A 296 -2.60 23.64 14.83
CA ASP A 296 -2.28 24.78 15.70
C ASP A 296 -3.11 26.02 15.32
N ASP A 297 -4.24 25.81 14.65
CA ASP A 297 -5.22 26.84 14.30
C ASP A 297 -6.08 27.18 15.53
N THR A 298 -6.20 28.46 15.84
CA THR A 298 -7.10 28.94 16.91
C THR A 298 -8.58 28.77 16.54
N THR A 299 -8.90 28.72 15.25
CA THR A 299 -10.24 28.47 14.73
C THR A 299 -10.10 27.53 13.53
N PRO A 300 -10.38 26.22 13.74
CA PRO A 300 -10.28 25.22 12.68
C PRO A 300 -11.17 25.55 11.47
N ASP A 301 -10.61 25.48 10.25
CA ASP A 301 -11.40 25.57 9.02
C ASP A 301 -11.98 24.17 8.70
N PRO A 302 -13.30 24.03 8.50
CA PRO A 302 -13.93 22.73 8.22
C PRO A 302 -13.50 22.10 6.89
N ARG A 303 -12.85 22.86 6.00
CA ARG A 303 -12.26 22.33 4.75
C ARG A 303 -10.94 21.61 4.98
N ALA A 304 -10.30 21.81 6.14
CA ALA A 304 -9.10 21.07 6.51
C ALA A 304 -9.45 19.60 6.77
N SER A 305 -8.74 18.69 6.10
CA SER A 305 -8.99 17.26 6.26
C SER A 305 -7.71 16.45 6.22
N VAL A 306 -7.71 15.31 6.90
CA VAL A 306 -6.71 14.26 6.70
C VAL A 306 -7.37 13.02 6.09
N THR A 307 -6.70 12.43 5.11
CA THR A 307 -7.06 11.13 4.54
C THR A 307 -5.90 10.17 4.72
N VAL A 308 -6.18 8.96 5.21
CA VAL A 308 -5.21 7.89 5.38
C VAL A 308 -5.64 6.72 4.51
N ARG A 309 -4.73 6.22 3.68
CA ARG A 309 -4.96 5.07 2.80
C ARG A 309 -4.00 3.95 3.13
N TRP A 310 -4.51 2.73 3.17
CA TRP A 310 -3.71 1.54 3.48
C TRP A 310 -4.29 0.31 2.81
N ARG A 311 -3.51 -0.77 2.80
CA ARG A 311 -3.97 -2.13 2.47
C ARG A 311 -3.71 -3.00 3.68
N ASP A 312 -4.61 -3.94 3.94
CA ASP A 312 -4.39 -4.96 4.98
C ASP A 312 -3.13 -5.75 4.62
N ALA A 313 -2.23 -5.93 5.59
CA ALA A 313 -0.94 -6.57 5.36
C ALA A 313 -0.83 -7.90 6.11
N HIS A 314 -0.31 -8.91 5.44
CA HIS A 314 -0.19 -10.29 5.89
C HIS A 314 1.27 -10.75 5.74
N TRP A 315 1.72 -11.61 6.64
CA TRP A 315 3.01 -12.30 6.50
C TRP A 315 3.00 -13.35 5.41
#